data_AF-A0A351HUQ4-F1
#
_entry.id   AF-A0A351HUQ4-F1
#
_cell.length_a   1.000
_cell.length_b   1.000
_cell.length_c   1.000
_cell.angle_alpha   90.00
_cell.angle_beta   90.00
_cell.angle_gamma   90.00
#
_symmetry.space_group_name_H-M   'P 1'
#
loop_
_entity.id
_entity.type
_entity.pdbx_description
1 polymer ?
#
loop_
_entity_poly.entity_id
_entity_poly.type
_entity_poly.pdbx_seq_one_letter_code
_entity_poly.pdbx_strand_id
1 'polypeptide(L)'
;MVFAFYPVILMALAEIPYKPLLKRLLVALPFSFFAGLSNIIFNQQLALMIGPMPISYGVLSFISIMVKTIFTVMAVMILIATTSLPKISYQLLSIKVPKIIVEQIMLTYRYISVLLEQVSNMYTAYILRAPAAKGIKMKDMGVFVGQLLLKSFDRAESIYVAMKCRGYDGNYLYAKPSPIQKGDWLFLVLASGILCLMRFFDLSLFIGSFL
;
A
#
# COMPACT_ATOMS: atom_id res chain seq x y z
N MET A 1 10.84 -7.41 17.75
CA MET A 1 10.34 -6.20 18.45
C MET A 1 11.00 -4.90 17.98
N VAL A 2 12.24 -4.92 17.50
CA VAL A 2 13.02 -3.72 17.12
C VAL A 2 12.45 -2.91 15.94
N PHE A 3 11.82 -3.54 14.94
CA PHE A 3 11.20 -2.84 13.80
C PHE A 3 9.90 -2.08 14.11
N ALA A 4 9.38 -2.20 15.34
CA ALA A 4 8.12 -1.59 15.80
C ALA A 4 8.20 -0.07 16.00
N PHE A 5 9.37 0.45 16.35
CA PHE A 5 9.54 1.84 16.76
C PHE A 5 9.54 2.83 15.60
N TYR A 6 10.04 2.42 14.43
CA TYR A 6 10.13 3.26 13.24
C TYR A 6 8.75 3.82 12.79
N PRO A 7 7.69 3.01 12.68
CA PRO A 7 6.34 3.50 12.43
C PRO A 7 5.84 4.47 13.50
N VAL A 8 6.05 4.19 14.80
CA VAL A 8 5.52 5.00 15.91
C VAL A 8 6.12 6.40 15.89
N ILE A 9 7.42 6.50 15.69
CA ILE A 9 8.14 7.78 15.60
C ILE A 9 7.67 8.56 14.37
N LEU A 10 7.51 7.89 13.23
CA LEU A 10 6.96 8.52 12.03
C LEU A 10 5.51 8.98 12.20
N MET A 11 4.70 8.24 12.96
CA MET A 11 3.31 8.62 13.24
C MET A 11 3.24 9.86 14.12
N ALA A 12 4.09 9.95 15.14
CA ALA A 12 4.19 11.14 15.99
C ALA A 12 4.61 12.39 15.19
N LEU A 13 5.45 12.20 14.16
CA LEU A 13 5.89 13.27 13.26
C LEU A 13 4.90 13.62 12.15
N ALA A 14 4.01 12.70 11.76
CA ALA A 14 3.17 12.84 10.57
C ALA A 14 1.73 13.35 10.84
N GLU A 15 1.35 13.61 12.11
CA GLU A 15 0.04 14.17 12.52
C GLU A 15 -1.18 13.52 11.82
N ILE A 16 -1.15 12.20 11.62
CA ILE A 16 -2.15 11.52 10.79
C ILE A 16 -3.46 11.35 11.55
N PRO A 17 -4.62 11.65 10.94
CA PRO A 17 -5.92 11.41 11.56
C PRO A 17 -6.14 9.93 11.89
N TYR A 18 -6.44 9.63 13.15
CA TYR A 18 -6.61 8.26 13.68
C TYR A 18 -7.81 7.48 13.10
N LYS A 19 -8.83 8.18 12.59
CA LYS A 19 -10.09 7.58 12.08
C LYS A 19 -9.90 6.66 10.85
N PRO A 20 -9.24 7.09 9.76
CA PRO A 20 -8.98 6.22 8.61
C PRO A 20 -8.06 5.03 8.96
N LEU A 21 -7.14 5.21 9.91
CA LEU A 21 -6.28 4.14 10.42
C LEU A 21 -7.11 3.02 11.04
N LEU A 22 -8.02 3.37 11.94
CA LEU A 22 -8.82 2.39 12.68
C LEU A 22 -9.73 1.56 11.76
N LYS A 23 -10.34 2.20 10.75
CA LYS A 23 -11.15 1.50 9.73
C LYS A 23 -10.33 0.49 8.92
N ARG A 24 -9.13 0.87 8.48
CA ARG A 24 -8.26 -0.02 7.67
C ARG A 24 -7.70 -1.17 8.50
N LEU A 25 -7.33 -0.88 9.74
CA LEU A 25 -6.84 -1.84 10.70
C LEU A 25 -7.92 -2.88 11.05
N LEU A 26 -9.18 -2.45 11.17
CA LEU A 26 -10.33 -3.35 11.39
C LEU A 26 -10.53 -4.33 10.23
N VAL A 27 -10.21 -3.94 8.99
CA VAL A 27 -10.24 -4.86 7.83
C VAL A 27 -9.05 -5.84 7.84
N ALA A 28 -7.87 -5.41 8.28
CA ALA A 28 -6.66 -6.24 8.32
C ALA A 28 -6.59 -7.20 9.53
N LEU A 29 -7.21 -6.81 10.65
CA LEU A 29 -7.24 -7.56 11.90
C LEU A 29 -7.75 -8.99 11.77
N PRO A 30 -8.90 -9.30 11.12
CA PRO A 30 -9.38 -10.68 11.04
C PRO A 30 -8.37 -11.57 10.32
N PHE A 31 -7.78 -11.10 9.22
CA PHE A 31 -6.77 -11.87 8.49
C PHE A 31 -5.53 -12.16 9.35
N SER A 32 -5.02 -11.13 10.02
CA SER A 32 -3.88 -11.28 10.93
C SER A 32 -4.22 -12.19 12.12
N PHE A 33 -5.47 -12.13 12.60
CA PHE A 33 -5.93 -12.89 13.75
C PHE A 33 -5.96 -14.38 13.43
N PHE A 34 -6.53 -14.76 12.29
CA PHE A 34 -6.49 -16.14 11.80
C PHE A 34 -5.06 -16.63 11.55
N ALA A 35 -4.20 -15.80 10.95
CA ALA A 35 -2.79 -16.14 10.74
C ALA A 35 -2.04 -16.35 12.07
N GLY A 36 -2.32 -15.52 13.08
CA GLY A 36 -1.77 -15.67 14.42
C GLY A 36 -2.31 -16.93 15.12
N LEU A 37 -3.62 -17.19 15.03
CA LEU A 37 -4.28 -18.32 15.69
C LEU A 37 -3.72 -19.65 15.16
N SER A 38 -3.48 -19.71 13.84
CA SER A 38 -2.77 -20.81 13.20
C SER A 38 -1.39 -21.04 13.85
N ASN A 39 -0.63 -19.96 14.11
CA ASN A 39 0.69 -20.06 14.73
C ASN A 39 0.65 -20.64 16.16
N ILE A 40 -0.40 -20.34 16.93
CA ILE A 40 -0.61 -20.94 18.27
C ILE A 40 -0.82 -22.45 18.18
N ILE A 41 -1.51 -22.92 17.13
CA ILE A 41 -1.84 -24.34 16.94
C ILE A 41 -0.61 -25.13 16.47
N PHE A 42 0.20 -24.57 15.56
CA PHE A 42 1.34 -25.26 14.95
C PHE A 42 2.63 -25.21 15.80
N ASN A 43 2.88 -24.15 16.56
CA ASN A 43 4.07 -24.00 17.38
C ASN A 43 3.76 -24.21 18.86
N GLN A 44 3.84 -25.47 19.30
CA GLN A 44 3.65 -25.87 20.71
C GLN A 44 4.96 -25.96 21.50
N GLN A 45 6.09 -25.53 20.92
CA GLN A 45 7.35 -25.51 21.65
C GLN A 45 7.27 -24.52 22.83
N LEU A 46 7.63 -25.01 24.01
CA LEU A 46 7.67 -24.24 25.25
C LEU A 46 8.81 -23.24 25.16
N ALA A 47 8.50 -21.94 25.29
CA ALA A 47 9.50 -20.89 25.28
C ALA A 47 10.00 -20.56 26.68
N LEU A 48 9.09 -20.54 27.65
CA LEU A 48 9.35 -19.98 28.96
C LEU A 48 8.34 -20.47 29.99
N MET A 49 8.82 -20.88 31.16
CA MET A 49 7.98 -21.05 32.34
C MET A 49 8.07 -19.80 33.21
N ILE A 50 7.03 -18.96 33.15
CA ILE A 50 6.82 -17.88 34.12
C ILE A 50 5.78 -18.41 35.13
N GLY A 51 6.24 -19.08 36.18
CA GLY A 51 5.35 -19.71 37.18
C GLY A 51 4.55 -20.91 36.64
N PRO A 52 3.33 -21.20 37.15
CA PRO A 52 2.56 -22.40 36.79
C PRO A 52 1.90 -22.33 35.39
N MET A 53 2.14 -21.27 34.62
CA MET A 53 1.54 -21.08 33.30
C MET A 53 2.60 -21.23 32.20
N PRO A 54 2.61 -22.32 31.41
CA PRO A 54 3.56 -22.48 30.32
C PRO A 54 3.25 -21.50 29.18
N ILE A 55 4.16 -20.56 28.90
CA ILE A 55 4.02 -19.66 27.75
C ILE A 55 4.70 -20.34 26.55
N SER A 56 3.89 -20.75 25.57
CA SER A 56 4.35 -21.32 24.32
C SER A 56 4.91 -20.23 23.38
N TYR A 57 5.91 -20.57 22.57
CA TYR A 57 6.37 -19.73 21.45
C TYR A 57 5.22 -19.30 20.53
N GLY A 58 4.15 -20.09 20.45
CA GLY A 58 2.93 -19.76 19.70
C GLY A 58 2.24 -18.47 20.15
N VAL A 59 2.21 -18.17 21.45
CA VAL A 59 1.58 -16.93 21.99
C VAL A 59 2.46 -15.71 21.71
N LEU A 60 3.78 -15.85 21.88
CA LEU A 60 4.74 -14.80 21.55
C LEU A 60 4.72 -14.46 20.05
N SER A 61 4.63 -15.48 19.21
CA SER A 61 4.49 -15.34 17.75
C SER A 61 3.16 -14.66 17.38
N PHE A 62 2.05 -15.03 18.03
CA PHE A 62 0.75 -14.38 17.85
C PHE A 62 0.82 -12.88 18.13
N ILE A 63 1.35 -12.49 19.30
CA ILE A 63 1.49 -11.07 19.68
C ILE A 63 2.40 -10.35 18.69
N SER A 64 3.52 -10.97 18.30
CA SER A 64 4.45 -10.41 17.31
C SER A 64 3.77 -10.15 15.96
N ILE A 65 2.95 -11.09 15.48
CA ILE A 65 2.18 -10.95 14.23
C ILE A 65 1.16 -9.81 14.34
N MET A 66 0.39 -9.74 15.43
CA MET A 66 -0.56 -8.65 15.67
C MET A 66 0.13 -7.28 15.61
N VAL A 67 1.19 -7.13 16.39
CA VAL A 67 1.96 -5.90 16.49
C VAL A 67 2.58 -5.52 15.14
N LYS A 68 3.15 -6.50 14.41
CA LYS A 68 3.71 -6.27 13.07
C LYS A 68 2.65 -5.79 12.09
N THR A 69 1.45 -6.37 12.11
CA THR A 69 0.35 -5.96 11.22
C THR A 69 -0.09 -4.53 11.48
N ILE A 70 -0.22 -4.12 12.75
CA ILE A 70 -0.57 -2.74 13.12
C ILE A 70 0.46 -1.78 12.52
N PHE A 71 1.74 -2.09 12.68
CA PHE A 71 2.84 -1.25 12.21
C PHE A 71 2.98 -1.18 10.69
N THR A 72 2.81 -2.29 9.98
CA THR A 72 2.88 -2.30 8.52
C THR A 72 1.73 -1.51 7.90
N VAL A 73 0.50 -1.67 8.42
CA VAL A 73 -0.66 -0.89 7.98
C VAL A 73 -0.41 0.61 8.20
N MET A 74 0.19 0.96 9.33
CA MET A 74 0.50 2.34 9.65
C MET A 74 1.57 2.94 8.72
N ALA A 75 2.66 2.21 8.47
CA ALA A 75 3.71 2.65 7.55
C ALA A 75 3.17 2.89 6.12
N VAL A 76 2.31 1.99 5.64
CA VAL A 76 1.67 2.13 4.32
C VAL A 76 0.75 3.35 4.28
N MET A 77 0.01 3.64 5.35
CA MET A 77 -0.84 4.83 5.43
C MET A 77 -0.04 6.13 5.39
N ILE A 78 1.07 6.20 6.14
CA ILE A 78 1.99 7.35 6.11
C ILE A 78 2.49 7.57 4.68
N LEU A 79 2.89 6.51 3.99
CA LEU A 79 3.37 6.60 2.60
C LEU A 79 2.29 7.16 1.67
N ILE A 80 1.07 6.64 1.74
CA ILE A 80 -0.06 7.07 0.90
C ILE A 80 -0.44 8.54 1.20
N ALA A 81 -0.37 8.97 2.46
CA ALA A 81 -0.75 10.32 2.87
C ALA A 81 0.30 11.37 2.49
N THR A 82 1.58 11.03 2.55
CA THR A 82 2.69 11.97 2.32
C THR A 82 3.18 11.99 0.88
N THR A 83 3.01 10.89 0.13
CA THR A 83 3.62 10.72 -1.18
C THR A 83 2.57 10.46 -2.26
N SER A 84 2.47 11.38 -3.23
CA SER A 84 1.62 11.22 -4.41
C SER A 84 2.15 10.12 -5.34
N LEU A 85 1.27 9.31 -5.93
CA LEU A 85 1.64 8.23 -6.84
C LEU A 85 2.58 8.65 -8.00
N PRO A 86 2.40 9.81 -8.66
CA PRO A 86 3.32 10.26 -9.72
C PRO A 86 4.77 10.42 -9.26
N LYS A 87 4.98 10.84 -8.00
CA LYS A 87 6.33 10.95 -7.41
C LYS A 87 6.95 9.57 -7.21
N ILE A 88 6.16 8.59 -6.76
CA ILE A 88 6.61 7.20 -6.58
C ILE A 88 6.99 6.60 -7.93
N SER A 89 6.12 6.74 -8.94
CA SER A 89 6.37 6.24 -10.30
C SER A 89 7.64 6.84 -10.90
N TYR A 90 7.87 8.14 -10.69
CA TYR A 90 9.11 8.78 -11.14
C TYR A 90 10.35 8.18 -10.44
N GLN A 91 10.30 7.97 -9.13
CA GLN A 91 11.42 7.38 -8.39
C GLN A 91 11.73 5.93 -8.79
N LEU A 92 10.81 5.20 -9.43
CA LEU A 92 11.12 3.89 -10.02
C LEU A 92 12.18 3.99 -11.13
N LEU A 93 12.26 5.12 -11.85
CA LEU A 93 13.29 5.35 -12.86
C LEU A 93 14.70 5.39 -12.24
N SER A 94 14.84 5.97 -11.05
CA SER A 94 16.12 5.98 -10.30
C SER A 94 16.56 4.58 -9.87
N ILE A 95 15.64 3.64 -9.72
CA ILE A 95 15.91 2.23 -9.37
C ILE A 95 16.11 1.39 -10.66
N LYS A 96 16.34 2.03 -11.81
CA LYS A 96 16.55 1.40 -13.13
C LYS A 96 15.36 0.56 -13.62
N VAL A 97 14.13 0.85 -13.19
CA VAL A 97 12.94 0.25 -13.80
C VAL A 97 12.80 0.75 -15.25
N PRO A 98 12.48 -0.14 -16.22
CA PRO A 98 12.27 0.26 -17.61
C PRO A 98 11.24 1.39 -17.75
N LYS A 99 11.57 2.41 -18.56
CA LYS A 99 10.72 3.58 -18.81
C LYS A 99 9.29 3.21 -19.21
N ILE A 100 9.16 2.20 -20.06
CA ILE A 100 7.87 1.67 -20.54
C ILE A 100 6.95 1.31 -19.37
N ILE A 101 7.46 0.64 -18.34
CA ILE A 101 6.64 0.23 -17.17
C ILE A 101 6.17 1.47 -16.39
N VAL A 102 7.07 2.45 -16.21
CA VAL A 102 6.74 3.69 -15.49
C VAL A 102 5.69 4.49 -16.25
N GLU A 103 5.78 4.54 -17.59
CA GLU A 103 4.77 5.18 -18.46
C GLU A 103 3.41 4.52 -18.33
N GLN A 104 3.36 3.18 -18.40
CA GLN A 104 2.11 2.45 -18.22
C GLN A 104 1.47 2.79 -16.86
N ILE A 105 2.23 2.77 -15.77
CA ILE A 105 1.71 3.11 -14.43
C ILE A 105 1.15 4.55 -14.40
N MET A 106 1.88 5.51 -14.95
CA MET A 106 1.45 6.92 -15.01
C MET A 106 0.17 7.10 -15.82
N LEU A 107 0.08 6.48 -16.99
CA LEU A 107 -1.09 6.55 -17.85
C LEU A 107 -2.29 5.85 -17.19
N THR A 108 -2.10 4.66 -16.63
CA THR A 108 -3.15 3.95 -15.88
C THR A 108 -3.68 4.82 -14.74
N TYR A 109 -2.81 5.45 -13.95
CA TYR A 109 -3.23 6.34 -12.87
C TYR A 109 -3.97 7.59 -13.37
N ARG A 110 -3.50 8.21 -14.45
CA ARG A 110 -4.17 9.37 -15.05
C ARG A 110 -5.56 9.03 -15.59
N TYR A 111 -5.71 7.87 -16.21
CA TYR A 111 -6.93 7.47 -16.89
C TYR A 111 -7.91 6.67 -16.02
N ILE A 112 -7.51 6.17 -14.84
CA ILE A 112 -8.44 5.49 -13.93
C ILE A 112 -9.60 6.42 -13.52
N SER A 113 -9.32 7.70 -13.23
CA SER A 113 -10.34 8.68 -12.88
C SER A 113 -11.31 8.93 -14.04
N VAL A 114 -10.80 8.96 -15.27
CA VAL A 114 -11.61 9.12 -16.48
C VAL A 114 -12.48 7.89 -16.73
N LEU A 115 -11.93 6.69 -16.53
CA LEU A 115 -12.68 5.45 -16.65
C LEU A 115 -13.77 5.34 -15.57
N LEU A 116 -13.51 5.78 -14.34
CA LEU A 116 -14.50 5.82 -13.28
C LEU A 116 -15.68 6.75 -13.61
N GLU A 117 -15.42 7.89 -14.25
CA GLU A 117 -16.47 8.78 -14.74
C GLU A 117 -17.30 8.11 -15.85
N GLN A 118 -16.66 7.41 -16.78
CA GLN A 118 -17.38 6.64 -17.80
C GLN A 118 -18.24 5.53 -17.20
N VAL A 119 -17.71 4.81 -16.22
CA VAL A 119 -18.45 3.78 -15.47
C VAL A 119 -19.65 4.41 -14.77
N SER A 120 -19.48 5.56 -14.12
CA SER A 120 -20.59 6.27 -13.47
C SER A 120 -21.68 6.67 -14.46
N ASN A 121 -21.31 7.22 -15.62
CA ASN A 121 -22.26 7.60 -16.66
C ASN A 121 -23.00 6.38 -17.24
N MET A 122 -22.29 5.29 -17.51
CA MET A 122 -22.89 4.04 -17.99
C MET A 122 -23.81 3.41 -16.94
N TYR A 123 -23.41 3.46 -15.67
CA TYR A 123 -24.19 2.96 -14.55
C TYR A 123 -25.51 3.74 -14.38
N THR A 124 -25.46 5.07 -14.46
CA THR A 124 -26.66 5.92 -14.42
C THR A 124 -27.61 5.60 -15.58
N ALA A 125 -27.08 5.47 -16.81
CA ALA A 125 -27.88 5.08 -17.96
C ALA A 125 -28.52 3.68 -17.81
N TYR A 126 -27.82 2.74 -17.17
CA TYR A 126 -28.36 1.42 -16.87
C TYR A 126 -29.53 1.49 -15.87
N ILE A 127 -29.39 2.24 -14.77
CA ILE A 127 -30.46 2.40 -13.78
C ILE A 127 -31.71 3.05 -14.40
N LEU A 128 -31.54 4.05 -15.27
CA LEU A 128 -32.67 4.69 -15.95
C LEU A 128 -33.47 3.71 -16.84
N ARG A 129 -32.80 2.70 -17.41
CA ARG A 129 -33.46 1.66 -18.22
C ARG A 129 -34.09 0.56 -17.37
N ALA A 130 -33.63 0.37 -16.13
CA ALA A 130 -34.16 -0.64 -15.21
C ALA A 130 -34.34 -0.06 -13.79
N PRO A 131 -35.38 0.76 -13.55
CA PRO A 131 -35.54 1.51 -12.30
C PRO A 131 -35.68 0.63 -11.05
N ALA A 132 -36.18 -0.60 -11.21
CA ALA A 132 -36.35 -1.56 -10.11
C ALA A 132 -35.11 -2.45 -9.86
N ALA A 133 -34.02 -2.29 -10.61
CA ALA A 133 -32.82 -3.11 -10.45
C ALA A 133 -31.94 -2.58 -9.30
N LYS A 134 -31.65 -3.45 -8.32
CA LYS A 134 -30.63 -3.20 -7.28
C LYS A 134 -29.23 -3.47 -7.84
N GLY A 135 -28.76 -2.59 -8.71
CA GLY A 135 -27.45 -2.69 -9.38
C GLY A 135 -27.48 -3.47 -10.69
N ILE A 136 -26.29 -3.70 -11.26
CA ILE A 136 -26.13 -4.40 -12.54
C ILE A 136 -26.44 -5.88 -12.33
N LYS A 137 -27.43 -6.40 -13.07
CA LYS A 137 -27.76 -7.83 -13.04
C LYS A 137 -26.59 -8.63 -13.60
N MET A 138 -26.31 -9.81 -13.03
CA MET A 138 -25.19 -10.66 -13.46
C MET A 138 -25.21 -10.96 -14.97
N LYS A 139 -26.41 -11.12 -15.55
CA LYS A 139 -26.62 -11.31 -17.00
C LYS A 139 -26.13 -10.15 -17.87
N ASP A 140 -26.17 -8.93 -17.36
CA ASP A 140 -25.83 -7.71 -18.10
C ASP A 140 -24.39 -7.26 -17.81
N MET A 141 -23.71 -7.89 -16.84
CA MET A 141 -22.35 -7.52 -16.43
C MET A 141 -21.34 -7.74 -17.56
N GLY A 142 -21.49 -8.81 -18.34
CA GLY A 142 -20.64 -9.05 -19.51
C GLY A 142 -20.76 -7.97 -20.57
N VAL A 143 -22.00 -7.54 -20.87
CA VAL A 143 -22.26 -6.46 -21.83
C VAL A 143 -21.73 -5.13 -21.30
N PHE A 144 -21.91 -4.85 -20.01
CA PHE A 144 -21.43 -3.64 -19.36
C PHE A 144 -19.89 -3.52 -19.43
N VAL A 145 -19.18 -4.58 -19.05
CA VAL A 145 -17.71 -4.63 -19.10
C VAL A 145 -17.20 -4.62 -20.54
N GLY A 146 -17.86 -5.33 -21.45
CA GLY A 146 -17.49 -5.34 -22.87
C GLY A 146 -17.60 -3.95 -23.51
N GLN A 147 -18.67 -3.20 -23.20
CA GLN A 147 -18.82 -1.82 -23.66
C GLN A 147 -17.76 -0.89 -23.08
N LEU A 148 -17.42 -1.05 -21.80
CA LEU A 148 -16.36 -0.27 -21.17
C LEU A 148 -15.00 -0.56 -21.81
N LEU A 149 -14.73 -1.82 -22.15
CA LEU A 149 -13.51 -2.24 -22.81
C LEU A 149 -13.40 -1.68 -24.24
N LEU A 150 -14.47 -1.74 -25.04
CA LEU A 150 -14.46 -1.12 -26.38
C LEU A 150 -14.17 0.38 -26.30
N LYS A 151 -14.85 1.09 -25.40
CA LYS A 151 -14.63 2.52 -25.18
C LYS A 151 -13.21 2.83 -24.70
N SER A 152 -12.60 1.98 -23.87
CA SER A 152 -11.23 2.19 -23.41
C SER A 152 -10.21 1.96 -24.53
N PHE A 153 -10.46 1.01 -25.45
CA PHE A 153 -9.66 0.82 -26.66
C PHE A 153 -9.75 2.02 -27.61
N ASP A 154 -10.95 2.48 -27.96
CA ASP A 154 -11.15 3.65 -28.83
C ASP A 154 -10.47 4.90 -28.24
N ARG A 155 -10.56 5.05 -26.92
CA ARG A 155 -9.91 6.13 -26.17
C ARG A 155 -8.39 6.00 -26.23
N ALA A 156 -7.83 4.80 -26.04
CA ALA A 156 -6.40 4.55 -26.09
C ALA A 156 -5.82 4.91 -27.47
N GLU A 157 -6.50 4.51 -28.54
CA GLU A 157 -6.12 4.89 -29.91
C GLU A 157 -6.15 6.41 -30.11
N SER A 158 -7.25 7.05 -29.71
CA SER A 158 -7.39 8.51 -29.81
C SER A 158 -6.28 9.26 -29.06
N ILE A 159 -5.93 8.79 -27.86
CA ILE A 159 -4.84 9.36 -27.04
C ILE A 159 -3.50 9.15 -27.75
N TYR A 160 -3.25 7.96 -28.29
CA TYR A 160 -2.00 7.64 -28.98
C TYR A 160 -1.80 8.49 -30.23
N VAL A 161 -2.86 8.68 -31.03
CA VAL A 161 -2.83 9.58 -32.20
C VAL A 161 -2.54 11.02 -31.75
N ALA A 162 -3.22 11.50 -30.70
CA ALA A 162 -2.98 12.83 -30.16
C ALA A 162 -1.55 13.01 -29.62
N MET A 163 -0.97 11.96 -29.02
CA MET A 163 0.43 11.95 -28.58
C MET A 163 1.37 12.05 -29.78
N LYS A 164 1.15 11.25 -30.84
CA LYS A 164 1.95 11.35 -32.08
C LYS A 164 1.91 12.75 -32.69
N CYS A 165 0.73 13.36 -32.78
CA CYS A 165 0.59 14.72 -33.32
C CYS A 165 1.36 15.78 -32.49
N ARG A 166 1.58 15.52 -31.20
CA ARG A 166 2.35 16.40 -30.31
C ARG A 166 3.86 16.09 -30.31
N GLY A 167 4.33 15.23 -31.21
CA GLY A 167 5.74 14.87 -31.32
C GLY A 167 6.17 13.76 -30.36
N TYR A 168 5.27 12.86 -29.96
CA TYR A 168 5.66 11.69 -29.17
C TYR A 168 6.59 10.78 -29.97
N ASP A 169 7.82 10.64 -29.50
CA ASP A 169 8.92 9.87 -30.08
C ASP A 169 9.07 8.46 -29.48
N GLY A 170 8.10 8.05 -28.65
CA GLY A 170 8.18 6.81 -27.88
C GLY A 170 8.73 6.97 -26.47
N ASN A 171 9.15 8.18 -26.09
CA ASN A 171 9.53 8.51 -24.71
C ASN A 171 8.56 9.51 -24.11
N TYR A 172 7.98 9.18 -22.97
CA TYR A 172 7.20 10.12 -22.20
C TYR A 172 8.13 11.11 -21.48
N LEU A 173 7.97 12.41 -21.72
CA LEU A 173 8.70 13.44 -21.00
C LEU A 173 8.22 13.48 -19.54
N TYR A 174 9.05 12.98 -18.64
CA TYR A 174 8.79 13.00 -17.22
C TYR A 174 9.14 14.37 -16.61
N ALA A 175 8.32 14.85 -15.69
CA ALA A 175 8.65 16.04 -14.90
C ALA A 175 9.94 15.79 -14.10
N LYS A 176 10.89 16.75 -14.18
CA LYS A 176 12.19 16.67 -13.51
C LYS A 176 11.98 16.53 -11.99
N PRO A 177 12.74 15.67 -11.28
CA PRO A 177 12.55 15.48 -9.87
C PRO A 177 12.92 16.76 -9.14
N SER A 178 12.22 17.02 -8.03
CA SER A 178 12.70 18.02 -7.07
C SER A 178 14.12 17.67 -6.66
N PRO A 179 15.05 18.64 -6.63
CA PRO A 179 16.35 18.40 -6.02
C PRO A 179 16.17 17.99 -4.56
N ILE A 180 17.08 17.14 -4.07
CA ILE A 180 17.11 16.71 -2.67
C ILE A 180 17.30 17.95 -1.79
N GLN A 181 16.36 18.19 -0.88
CA GLN A 181 16.42 19.33 0.03
C GLN A 181 17.25 18.96 1.26
N LYS A 182 17.81 19.95 1.97
CA LYS A 182 18.57 19.73 3.22
C LYS A 182 17.76 18.97 4.29
N GLY A 183 16.44 19.14 4.29
CA GLY A 183 15.52 18.39 5.15
C GLY A 183 15.47 16.89 4.84
N ASP A 184 15.59 16.50 3.57
CA ASP A 184 15.59 15.09 3.17
C ASP A 184 16.86 14.37 3.63
N TRP A 185 18.01 15.06 3.58
CA TRP A 185 19.27 14.55 4.12
C TRP A 185 19.22 14.35 5.63
N LEU A 186 18.66 15.32 6.36
CA LEU A 186 18.51 15.23 7.81
C LEU A 186 17.55 14.09 8.20
N PHE A 187 16.45 13.93 7.46
CA PHE A 187 15.53 12.82 7.64
C PHE A 187 16.19 11.46 7.34
N LEU A 188 16.95 11.36 6.24
CA LEU A 188 17.65 10.12 5.88
C LEU A 188 18.68 9.73 6.94
N VAL A 189 19.50 10.67 7.41
CA VAL A 189 20.52 10.42 8.44
C VAL A 189 19.89 10.02 9.77
N LEU A 190 18.82 10.71 10.19
CA LEU A 190 18.09 10.35 11.41
C LEU A 190 17.44 8.97 11.28
N ALA A 191 16.76 8.69 10.18
CA ALA A 191 16.11 7.41 9.94
C ALA A 191 17.13 6.26 9.88
N SER A 192 18.22 6.41 9.12
CA SER A 192 19.29 5.42 9.05
C SER A 192 20.00 5.26 10.38
N GLY A 193 20.23 6.36 11.11
CA GLY A 193 20.85 6.36 12.43
C GLY A 193 20.02 5.59 13.45
N ILE A 194 18.71 5.83 13.48
CA ILE A 194 17.77 5.08 14.33
C ILE A 194 17.76 3.60 13.94
N LEU A 195 17.71 3.26 12.64
CA LEU A 195 17.72 1.86 12.19
C LEU A 195 19.04 1.14 12.53
N CYS A 196 20.18 1.82 12.36
CA CYS A 196 21.49 1.27 12.72
C CYS A 196 21.64 1.11 14.23
N LEU A 197 21.31 2.13 15.03
CA LEU A 197 21.29 2.03 16.50
C LEU A 197 20.45 0.84 16.95
N MET A 198 19.25 0.71 16.39
CA MET A 198 18.34 -0.38 16.71
C MET A 198 18.85 -1.76 16.26
N ARG A 199 19.62 -1.83 15.16
CA ARG A 199 20.28 -3.08 14.72
C ARG A 199 21.52 -3.44 15.55
N PHE A 200 22.26 -2.45 16.04
CA PHE A 200 23.44 -2.69 16.88
C PHE A 200 23.06 -2.95 18.35
N PHE A 201 21.96 -2.36 18.84
CA PHE A 201 21.32 -2.72 20.10
C PHE A 201 20.36 -3.89 19.89
N ASP A 202 20.90 -5.08 19.60
CA ASP A 202 20.16 -6.34 19.65
C ASP A 202 19.73 -6.62 21.11
N LEU A 203 18.61 -6.01 21.51
CA LEU A 203 17.87 -6.28 22.75
C LEU A 203 17.47 -7.77 22.88
N SER A 204 17.61 -8.56 21.80
CA SER A 204 17.44 -10.01 21.78
C SER A 204 18.50 -10.74 22.61
N LEU A 205 19.74 -10.26 22.65
CA LEU A 205 20.83 -10.85 23.43
C LEU A 205 20.75 -10.50 24.92
N PHE A 206 20.29 -9.29 25.24
CA PHE A 206 20.20 -8.84 26.65
C PHE A 206 19.01 -9.46 27.40
N ILE A 207 17.91 -9.79 26.70
CA ILE A 207 16.80 -10.56 27.29
C ILE A 207 17.15 -12.06 27.38
N GLY A 208 17.98 -12.59 26.48
CA GLY A 208 18.43 -13.98 26.52
C GLY A 208 19.53 -14.27 27.54
N SER A 209 20.19 -13.24 28.09
CA SER A 209 21.20 -13.40 29.15
C SER A 209 20.67 -13.15 30.57
N PHE A 210 19.39 -12.76 30.71
CA PHE A 210 18.73 -12.52 32.00
C PHE A 210 17.59 -13.52 32.28
N LEU A 211 17.55 -14.61 31.51
CA LEU A 211 16.59 -15.70 31.61
C LEU A 211 17.32 -17.04 31.50
#